data_AF-A0A534NP08-F1
#
_entry.id   AF-A0A534NP08-F1
#
_cell.length_a   1.000
_cell.length_b   1.000
_cell.length_c   1.000
_cell.angle_alpha   90.00
_cell.angle_beta   90.00
_cell.angle_gamma   90.00
#
_symmetry.space_group_name_H-M   'P 1'
#
loop_
_entity.id
_entity.type
_entity.pdbx_description
1 polymer ?
#
loop_
_entity_poly.entity_id
_entity_poly.type
_entity_poly.pdbx_seq_one_letter_code
_entity_poly.pdbx_strand_id
1 'polypeptide(L)' 'MLDTARLRLMPVGAEHFDALAAMYGDPEVSRFLAGEPLDRAESWWRRTMCARSAWPNAGVRGSSGSW' A
#
# COMPACT_ATOMS: atom_id res chain seq x y z
N MET A 1 5.50 -11.90 1.39
CA MET A 1 5.44 -11.32 0.03
C MET A 1 4.68 -12.30 -0.82
N LEU A 2 3.63 -11.85 -1.51
CA LEU A 2 2.72 -12.71 -2.27
C LEU A 2 2.78 -12.29 -3.75
N ASP A 3 3.03 -13.25 -4.64
CA ASP A 3 3.21 -13.01 -6.07
C ASP A 3 2.15 -13.82 -6.84
N THR A 4 1.65 -13.24 -7.92
CA THR A 4 0.70 -13.84 -8.86
C THR A 4 1.23 -13.63 -10.26
N ALA A 5 0.64 -14.27 -11.26
CA ALA A 5 1.08 -14.12 -12.65
C ALA A 5 1.12 -12.66 -13.17
N ARG A 6 0.40 -11.73 -12.53
CA ARG A 6 0.33 -10.31 -12.97
C ARG A 6 0.76 -9.31 -11.91
N LEU A 7 0.72 -9.65 -10.63
CA LEU A 7 0.83 -8.69 -9.53
C LEU A 7 1.57 -9.27 -8.33
N ARG A 8 2.16 -8.35 -7.58
CA ARG A 8 2.95 -8.62 -6.38
C ARG A 8 2.45 -7.76 -5.23
N LEU A 9 2.11 -8.41 -4.12
CA LEU A 9 1.79 -7.76 -2.85
C LEU A 9 3.05 -7.72 -1.98
N MET A 10 3.47 -6.50 -1.65
CA MET A 10 4.67 -6.20 -0.87
C MET A 10 4.39 -5.15 0.21
N PRO A 11 5.22 -5.09 1.28
CA PRO A 11 5.11 -4.04 2.29
C PRO A 11 5.24 -2.64 1.69
N VAL A 12 4.48 -1.68 2.22
CA VAL A 12 4.51 -0.30 1.73
C VAL A 12 5.75 0.44 2.25
N GLY A 13 6.70 0.72 1.35
CA GLY A 13 7.90 1.53 1.61
C GLY A 13 7.75 3.03 1.32
N ALA A 14 8.84 3.78 1.53
CA ALA A 14 8.90 5.22 1.25
C ALA A 14 8.97 5.50 -0.26
N GLU A 15 9.58 4.59 -1.02
CA GLU A 15 9.70 4.60 -2.48
C GLU A 15 8.35 4.54 -3.21
N HIS A 16 7.28 4.11 -2.53
CA HIS A 16 5.93 4.06 -3.10
C HIS A 16 5.13 5.35 -2.85
N PHE A 17 5.71 6.34 -2.17
CA PHE A 17 4.98 7.50 -1.71
C PHE A 17 4.35 8.30 -2.85
N ASP A 18 5.07 8.54 -3.95
CA ASP A 18 4.53 9.35 -5.05
C ASP A 18 3.31 8.69 -5.71
N ALA A 19 3.35 7.36 -5.87
CA ALA A 19 2.21 6.60 -6.38
C ALA A 19 1.01 6.65 -5.41
N LEU A 20 1.27 6.56 -4.09
CA LEU A 20 0.21 6.70 -3.08
C LEU A 20 -0.36 8.11 -3.02
N ALA A 21 0.47 9.15 -3.13
CA ALA A 21 0.04 10.53 -3.14
C ALA A 21 -0.80 10.84 -4.39
N ALA A 22 -0.42 10.31 -5.56
CA ALA A 22 -1.23 10.43 -6.76
C ALA A 22 -2.60 9.74 -6.60
N MET A 23 -2.62 8.52 -6.03
CA MET A 23 -3.86 7.77 -5.78
C MET A 23 -4.79 8.50 -4.81
N TYR A 24 -4.26 9.02 -3.69
CA TYR A 24 -5.08 9.76 -2.71
C TYR A 24 -5.44 11.18 -3.16
N GLY A 25 -4.68 11.79 -4.07
CA GLY A 25 -5.01 13.08 -4.66
C GLY A 25 -6.06 13.00 -5.78
N ASP A 26 -6.37 11.81 -6.27
CA ASP A 26 -7.37 11.61 -7.31
C ASP A 26 -8.80 11.62 -6.73
N PRO A 27 -9.68 12.57 -7.11
CA PRO A 27 -11.06 12.62 -6.63
C PRO A 27 -11.89 11.40 -7.02
N GLU A 28 -11.61 10.77 -8.16
CA GLU A 28 -12.32 9.57 -8.60
C GLU A 28 -12.02 8.37 -7.69
N VAL A 29 -10.83 8.35 -7.08
CA VAL A 29 -10.41 7.31 -6.13
C VAL A 29 -10.79 7.68 -4.70
N SER A 30 -10.53 8.92 -4.30
CA SER A 30 -10.69 9.36 -2.92
C SER A 30 -12.13 9.40 -2.44
N ARG A 31 -13.11 9.53 -3.34
CA ARG A 31 -14.54 9.34 -3.02
C ARG A 31 -14.84 7.98 -2.38
N PHE A 32 -14.03 6.95 -2.66
CA PHE A 32 -14.18 5.61 -2.09
C PHE A 32 -13.30 5.36 -0.85
N LEU A 33 -12.31 6.21 -0.57
CA LEU A 33 -11.33 6.01 0.50
C LEU A 33 -11.47 7.00 1.65
N ALA A 34 -11.48 8.29 1.31
CA ALA A 34 -11.36 9.41 2.26
C ALA A 34 -12.57 10.34 2.25
N GLY A 35 -13.44 10.23 1.23
CA GLY A 35 -14.42 11.25 0.89
C GLY A 35 -13.81 12.32 0.00
N GLU A 36 -12.80 13.05 0.50
CA GLU A 36 -12.13 14.15 -0.21
C GLU A 36 -10.70 13.79 -0.65
N PRO A 37 -10.21 14.35 -1.78
CA PRO A 37 -8.81 14.22 -2.19
C PRO A 37 -7.86 14.71 -1.10
N LEU A 38 -6.79 13.95 -0.88
CA LEU A 38 -5.78 14.34 0.10
C LEU A 38 -4.65 15.11 -0.55
N ASP A 39 -4.10 16.06 0.20
CA ASP A 39 -2.84 16.65 -0.16
C ASP A 39 -1.66 15.69 0.08
N ARG A 40 -0.48 16.12 -0.35
CA ARG A 40 0.75 15.33 -0.26
C ARG A 40 1.17 15.06 1.19
N ALA A 41 0.98 16.00 2.11
CA ALA A 41 1.38 15.83 3.50
C ALA A 41 0.46 14.83 4.22
N GLU A 42 -0.84 14.90 3.97
CA GLU A 42 -1.83 13.98 4.50
C GLU A 42 -1.66 12.56 3.92
N SER A 43 -1.31 12.47 2.64
CA SER A 43 -0.92 11.21 2.01
C SER A 43 0.30 10.56 2.68
N TRP A 44 1.26 11.37 3.13
CA TRP A 44 2.45 10.89 3.84
C TRP A 44 2.09 10.33 5.22
N TRP A 45 1.23 11.03 5.95
CA TRP A 45 0.73 10.57 7.25
C TRP A 45 -0.03 9.24 7.12
N ARG A 46 -0.95 9.12 6.15
CA ARG A 46 -1.66 7.86 5.88
C ARG A 46 -0.72 6.72 5.51
N ARG A 47 0.29 6.97 4.68
CA ARG A 47 1.32 5.97 4.37
C ARG A 47 2.00 5.46 5.64
N THR A 48 2.36 6.35 6.57
CA THR A 48 3.01 5.92 7.83
C THR A 48 2.11 5.06 8.70
N MET A 49 0.80 5.30 8.71
CA MET A 49 -0.16 4.44 9.41
C MET A 49 -0.32 3.07 8.76
N CYS A 50 -0.46 3.01 7.43
CA CYS A 50 -0.56 1.75 6.70
C CYS A 50 0.75 0.94 6.71
N ALA A 51 1.90 1.61 6.67
CA ALA A 51 3.20 0.95 6.78
C ALA A 51 3.42 0.38 8.19
N ARG A 52 2.87 1.02 9.23
CA ARG A 52 2.98 0.54 10.62
C ARG A 52 2.15 -0.73 10.90
N SER A 53 1.10 -0.95 10.12
CA SER A 53 0.33 -2.20 10.14
C SER A 53 0.85 -3.26 9.15
N ALA A 54 2.03 -3.04 8.52
CA ALA A 54 2.68 -4.07 7.72
C ALA A 54 2.84 -5.34 8.57
N TRP A 55 2.13 -6.38 8.12
CA TRP A 55 1.81 -7.56 8.92
C TRP A 55 3.06 -8.12 9.63
N PRO A 56 2.96 -8.51 10.92
CA PRO A 56 4.11 -8.96 11.72
C PRO A 56 4.82 -10.22 11.17
N ASN A 57 4.33 -10.82 10.09
CA ASN A 57 4.80 -12.08 9.53
C ASN A 57 5.52 -11.92 8.17
N ALA A 58 6.31 -10.87 7.96
CA ALA A 58 7.21 -10.75 6.80
C ALA A 58 8.43 -11.69 6.89
N GLY A 59 8.24 -12.90 7.42
CA GLY A 59 9.27 -13.88 7.73
C GLY A 59 8.74 -15.31 7.68
N VAL A 60 8.18 -15.74 6.55
CA VAL A 60 8.16 -17.16 6.19
C VAL A 60 8.88 -17.28 4.86
N ARG A 61 10.15 -17.69 4.93
CA ARG A 61 10.86 -18.25 3.77
C ARG A 61 10.04 -19.42 3.26
N GLY A 62 9.85 -19.44 1.93
CA GLY A 62 8.90 -20.33 1.27
C GLY A 62 9.00 -21.78 1.71
N SER A 63 7.86 -22.33 2.11
CA SER A 63 7.58 -23.74 1.91
C SER A 63 6.74 -23.84 0.65
N SER A 64 7.31 -24.46 -0.37
CA SER A 64 6.61 -24.99 -1.53
C SER A 64 5.35 -25.73 -1.09
N GLY A 65 4.18 -25.17 -1.40
CA GLY A 65 2.89 -25.84 -1.26
C GLY A 65 2.17 -25.67 -2.58
N SER A 66 2.17 -26.72 -3.39
CA SER A 66 1.26 -26.89 -4.51
C SER A 66 -0.19 -26.79 -4.03
N TRP A 67 -1.05 -26.34 -4.95
CA TRP A 67 -2.52 -26.19 -4.94
C TRP A 67 -3.00 -24.74 -4.76
#